data_AF-A0A2W4N913-F1
#
_entry.id   AF-A0A2W4N913-F1
#
_cell.length_a   1.000
_cell.length_b   1.000
_cell.length_c   1.000
_cell.angle_alpha   90.00
_cell.angle_beta   90.00
_cell.angle_gamma   90.00
#
_symmetry.space_group_name_H-M   'P 1'
#
loop_
_entity.id
_entity.type
_entity.pdbx_description
1 polymer ?
#
loop_
_entity_poly.entity_id
_entity_poly.type
_entity_poly.pdbx_seq_one_letter_code
_entity_poly.pdbx_strand_id
1 'polypeptide(L)'
;PPGVGLVPTGGLPAGATCTVTVVAEEIADADNGDPPDLMVADYTFTFSTPPVAADDSYGPIVGNIPLQVPDGASDLQANDQFMTLTDIRFGPTLETANSTLANGTDAISTVNLGLVVMMPNGAFRYEPAPGFEGTDEFYYQLTSPGGLDTARVQITVEEVIWFVDASAPGAGDGRFHRPYPSLDNLGEFDLDDQDDFIFIYSGSYDGNIVLEAGQRLIGQGHSLAAALSDYGVTLHQFQPAMPGQGTAPVLANTSGNLITLATDNDIRGVTLGGSAGIGINGSNFGTLKVRDVLINRTAQALNLSTGKLDAEFAGVTSSGGMNNIRLVDVNSVNAGDTLVLGGGTLSGATSDAFTVDGGDLSISYSGAILNVGGRQVRIVNKSGGTVTFSNTIDGEGTGVYLNNNPGASFVFTGGVNLDTGGNAAFTATNSGTVTVTGASNTITTRTGTGVNISNTTIGPGGVTFRSVSTNGAPNGIVLSNTGSGGFTISGVGSTDGSGGVIQQSTGAGVSLNNVTNVSLNFMKIVDGRDDGIRGVNVTG
;
A
#
# COMPACT_ATOMS: atom_id res chain seq x y z
N PRO A 1 50.67 25.02 -58.54
CA PRO A 1 51.80 24.90 -57.58
C PRO A 1 51.49 23.84 -56.52
N PRO A 2 52.39 22.87 -56.26
CA PRO A 2 52.25 22.02 -55.10
C PRO A 2 52.46 22.90 -53.86
N GLY A 3 51.43 23.03 -53.02
CA GLY A 3 51.55 23.76 -51.76
C GLY A 3 52.43 22.99 -50.77
N VAL A 4 53.10 23.71 -49.86
CA VAL A 4 53.76 23.10 -48.70
C VAL A 4 52.68 22.65 -47.73
N GLY A 5 52.54 21.34 -47.53
CA GLY A 5 51.62 20.76 -46.55
C GLY A 5 52.30 20.64 -45.19
N LEU A 6 51.68 21.17 -44.14
CA LEU A 6 52.14 21.01 -42.75
C LEU A 6 51.33 19.90 -42.09
N VAL A 7 52.01 18.90 -41.53
CA VAL A 7 51.39 17.79 -40.79
C VAL A 7 51.88 17.82 -39.34
N PRO A 8 50.99 18.04 -38.36
CA PRO A 8 51.39 18.03 -36.95
C PRO A 8 51.88 16.63 -36.54
N THR A 9 52.91 16.58 -35.70
CA THR A 9 53.52 15.32 -35.22
C THR A 9 52.72 14.64 -34.09
N GLY A 10 51.61 15.25 -33.66
CA GLY A 10 50.74 14.74 -32.60
C GLY A 10 49.33 15.34 -32.71
N GLY A 11 48.41 14.85 -31.87
CA GLY A 11 47.06 15.38 -31.79
C GLY A 11 47.06 16.85 -31.34
N LEU A 12 46.24 17.67 -31.99
CA LEU A 12 46.06 19.05 -31.61
C LEU A 12 45.07 19.13 -30.43
N PRO A 13 45.25 20.10 -29.49
CA PRO A 13 44.33 20.27 -28.37
C PRO A 13 42.92 20.62 -28.88
N ALA A 14 41.88 20.06 -28.26
CA ALA A 14 40.49 20.30 -28.61
C ALA A 14 40.09 21.77 -28.35
N GLY A 15 39.28 22.33 -29.25
CA GLY A 15 38.74 23.69 -29.17
C GLY A 15 39.76 24.82 -29.05
N ALA A 16 41.03 24.60 -29.37
CA ALA A 16 42.11 25.54 -29.11
C ALA A 16 42.42 26.42 -30.33
N THR A 17 42.76 27.68 -30.08
CA THR A 17 43.40 28.54 -31.07
C THR A 17 44.88 28.21 -31.15
N CYS A 18 45.28 27.56 -32.25
CA CYS A 18 46.65 27.19 -32.54
C CYS A 18 47.31 28.28 -33.38
N THR A 19 48.52 28.69 -32.99
CA THR A 19 49.37 29.57 -33.82
C THR A 19 50.45 28.71 -34.48
N VAL A 20 50.51 28.76 -35.80
CA VAL A 20 51.58 28.15 -36.58
C VAL A 20 52.59 29.22 -36.92
N THR A 21 53.86 28.95 -36.64
CA THR A 21 54.99 29.77 -37.10
C THR A 21 55.78 28.95 -38.09
N VAL A 22 55.80 29.38 -39.34
CA VAL A 22 56.74 28.91 -40.34
C VAL A 22 58.02 29.70 -40.13
N VAL A 23 59.03 29.07 -39.56
CA VAL A 23 60.32 29.70 -39.22
C VAL A 23 61.10 29.93 -40.52
N ALA A 24 61.42 31.18 -40.83
CA ALA A 24 62.03 31.54 -42.11
C ALA A 24 63.39 30.87 -42.33
N GLU A 25 64.18 30.74 -41.27
CA GLU A 25 65.51 30.10 -41.31
C GLU A 25 65.44 28.60 -41.64
N GLU A 26 64.29 27.96 -41.46
CA GLU A 26 64.08 26.53 -41.73
C GLU A 26 63.48 26.24 -43.11
N ILE A 27 63.16 27.29 -43.88
CA ILE A 27 62.61 27.18 -45.23
C ILE A 27 63.64 27.68 -46.24
N ALA A 28 64.16 26.75 -47.05
CA ALA A 28 65.11 27.04 -48.11
C ALA A 28 64.58 26.58 -49.48
N ASP A 29 64.92 27.33 -50.52
CA ASP A 29 64.79 26.87 -51.89
C ASP A 29 65.88 25.82 -52.17
N ALA A 30 65.50 24.73 -52.84
CA ALA A 30 66.42 23.67 -53.24
C ALA A 30 67.13 24.01 -54.57
N ASP A 31 66.56 24.93 -55.35
CA ASP A 31 67.22 25.53 -56.51
C ASP A 31 68.07 26.71 -56.05
N ASN A 32 69.32 26.78 -56.54
CA ASN A 32 70.25 27.89 -56.25
C ASN A 32 70.31 28.89 -57.44
N GLY A 33 69.49 28.69 -58.48
CA GLY A 33 69.50 29.46 -59.72
C GLY A 33 68.71 30.77 -59.66
N ASP A 34 67.82 30.94 -58.70
CA ASP A 34 66.90 32.07 -58.59
C ASP A 34 66.64 32.53 -57.12
N PRO A 35 67.57 33.31 -56.52
CA PRO A 35 67.39 33.84 -55.17
C PRO A 35 66.09 34.69 -55.04
N PRO A 36 65.44 34.70 -53.86
CA PRO A 36 66.02 34.38 -52.55
C PRO A 36 65.92 32.89 -52.14
N ASP A 37 67.07 32.31 -51.78
CA ASP A 37 67.22 30.91 -51.37
C ASP A 37 66.68 30.63 -49.95
N LEU A 38 66.32 31.68 -49.18
CA LEU A 38 65.73 31.61 -47.85
C LEU A 38 64.51 32.53 -47.77
N MET A 39 63.57 32.16 -46.91
CA MET A 39 62.43 33.03 -46.60
C MET A 39 62.90 34.30 -45.85
N VAL A 40 62.30 35.45 -46.16
CA VAL A 40 62.77 36.77 -45.68
C VAL A 40 62.41 37.03 -44.21
N ALA A 41 61.33 36.43 -43.71
CA ALA A 41 60.87 36.55 -42.32
C ALA A 41 59.89 35.42 -41.98
N ASP A 42 59.77 35.08 -40.70
CA ASP A 42 58.79 34.10 -40.21
C ASP A 42 57.38 34.44 -40.69
N TYR A 43 56.61 33.41 -41.02
CA TYR A 43 55.20 33.56 -41.36
C TYR A 43 54.33 32.91 -40.31
N THR A 44 53.52 33.72 -39.63
CA THR A 44 52.59 33.24 -38.61
C THR A 44 51.16 33.26 -39.10
N PHE A 45 50.41 32.19 -38.86
CA PHE A 45 48.96 32.16 -39.04
C PHE A 45 48.29 31.42 -37.89
N THR A 46 47.01 31.70 -37.66
CA THR A 46 46.22 31.07 -36.60
C THR A 46 45.08 30.27 -37.19
N PHE A 47 44.75 29.16 -36.54
CA PHE A 47 43.54 28.39 -36.82
C PHE A 47 42.96 27.88 -35.50
N SER A 48 41.69 27.48 -35.50
CA SER A 48 41.04 26.87 -34.35
C SER A 48 40.73 25.41 -34.64
N THR A 49 40.82 24.55 -33.63
CA THR A 49 40.37 23.15 -33.72
C THR A 49 38.90 23.01 -33.31
N PRO A 50 38.17 22.00 -33.82
CA PRO A 50 36.81 21.71 -33.37
C PRO A 50 36.76 21.45 -31.86
N PRO A 51 35.60 21.69 -31.21
CA PRO A 51 35.37 21.18 -29.86
C PRO A 51 35.35 19.63 -29.88
N VAL A 52 35.41 19.02 -28.71
CA VAL A 52 35.10 17.59 -28.53
C VAL A 52 33.91 17.48 -27.59
N ALA A 53 32.82 16.94 -28.10
CA ALA A 53 31.60 16.65 -27.34
C ALA A 53 31.59 15.16 -26.99
N ALA A 54 31.40 14.81 -25.72
CA ALA A 54 31.44 13.43 -25.23
C ALA A 54 30.05 12.97 -24.79
N ASP A 55 29.64 11.78 -25.23
CA ASP A 55 28.35 11.17 -24.85
C ASP A 55 28.12 11.15 -23.33
N ASP A 56 26.89 11.48 -22.92
CA ASP A 56 26.43 11.49 -21.54
C ASP A 56 25.41 10.40 -21.25
N SER A 57 25.35 9.96 -20.00
CA SER A 57 24.37 9.00 -19.52
C SER A 57 23.84 9.40 -18.15
N TYR A 58 22.51 9.39 -17.99
CA TYR A 58 21.81 9.63 -16.73
C TYR A 58 20.85 8.48 -16.43
N GLY A 59 20.73 8.15 -15.14
CA GLY A 59 19.79 7.15 -14.65
C GLY A 59 20.43 5.91 -14.00
N PRO A 60 19.60 4.98 -13.51
CA PRO A 60 18.14 4.97 -13.65
C PRO A 60 17.47 6.13 -12.90
N ILE A 61 16.43 6.70 -13.50
CA ILE A 61 15.56 7.70 -12.89
C ILE A 61 14.14 7.12 -12.75
N VAL A 62 13.36 7.71 -11.85
CA VAL A 62 11.93 7.38 -11.72
C VAL A 62 11.11 8.23 -12.71
N GLY A 63 10.27 7.59 -13.50
CA GLY A 63 9.33 8.17 -14.45
C GLY A 63 8.32 9.11 -13.80
N ASN A 64 7.67 9.93 -14.62
CA ASN A 64 6.75 10.99 -14.18
C ASN A 64 7.35 12.05 -13.22
N ILE A 65 8.65 11.99 -12.93
CA ILE A 65 9.39 12.93 -12.09
C ILE A 65 10.52 13.54 -12.92
N PRO A 66 10.65 14.87 -12.99
CA PRO A 66 11.67 15.48 -13.82
C PRO A 66 13.08 15.28 -13.26
N LEU A 67 14.03 15.15 -14.17
CA LEU A 67 15.46 15.22 -13.91
C LEU A 67 15.93 16.67 -14.11
N GLN A 68 16.58 17.26 -13.11
CA GLN A 68 17.12 18.62 -13.16
C GLN A 68 18.62 18.60 -12.88
N VAL A 69 19.41 18.55 -13.94
CA VAL A 69 20.86 18.51 -13.84
C VAL A 69 21.39 19.94 -13.75
N PRO A 70 22.00 20.32 -12.60
CA PRO A 70 22.54 21.66 -12.41
C PRO A 70 23.89 21.82 -13.13
N ASP A 71 24.28 23.08 -13.34
CA ASP A 71 25.63 23.45 -13.80
C ASP A 71 26.70 22.90 -12.84
N GLY A 72 27.75 22.33 -13.40
CA GLY A 72 28.92 21.88 -12.65
C GLY A 72 29.49 20.55 -13.14
N ALA A 73 30.01 19.73 -12.22
CA ALA A 73 30.77 18.52 -12.56
C ALA A 73 29.93 17.34 -13.09
N SER A 74 28.67 17.57 -13.43
CA SER A 74 27.75 16.52 -13.88
C SER A 74 26.77 17.01 -14.93
N ASP A 75 26.96 18.21 -15.49
CA ASP A 75 26.20 18.68 -16.62
C ASP A 75 26.76 18.14 -17.94
N LEU A 76 26.13 18.51 -19.05
CA LEU A 76 26.52 18.03 -20.39
C LEU A 76 27.89 18.55 -20.85
N GLN A 77 28.43 19.61 -20.24
CA GLN A 77 29.73 20.17 -20.62
C GLN A 77 30.86 19.68 -19.71
N ALA A 78 30.56 18.94 -18.64
CA ALA A 78 31.52 18.52 -17.63
C ALA A 78 32.62 17.59 -18.16
N ASN A 79 32.30 16.79 -19.18
CA ASN A 79 33.18 15.83 -19.85
C ASN A 79 33.69 16.33 -21.22
N ASP A 80 33.27 17.53 -21.64
CA ASP A 80 33.58 18.11 -22.94
C ASP A 80 34.90 18.88 -22.95
N GLN A 81 35.46 19.07 -24.15
CA GLN A 81 36.69 19.85 -24.33
C GLN A 81 36.50 20.97 -25.36
N PHE A 82 36.51 22.21 -24.88
CA PHE A 82 36.43 23.41 -25.71
C PHE A 82 37.14 24.60 -25.03
N MET A 83 37.48 25.64 -25.79
CA MET A 83 37.98 26.92 -25.25
C MET A 83 36.92 28.01 -25.35
N THR A 84 36.37 28.22 -26.55
CA THR A 84 35.28 29.17 -26.81
C THR A 84 34.22 28.50 -27.67
N LEU A 85 32.96 28.62 -27.26
CA LEU A 85 31.81 28.20 -28.04
C LEU A 85 31.16 29.42 -28.70
N THR A 86 30.77 29.27 -29.95
CA THR A 86 29.95 30.22 -30.69
C THR A 86 28.49 30.07 -30.27
N ASP A 87 27.99 28.83 -30.24
CA ASP A 87 26.70 28.47 -29.67
C ASP A 87 26.67 26.98 -29.31
N ILE A 88 25.62 26.61 -28.57
CA ILE A 88 25.28 25.23 -28.24
C ILE A 88 23.82 25.00 -28.62
N ARG A 89 23.58 23.90 -29.32
CA ARG A 89 22.26 23.57 -29.85
C ARG A 89 21.91 22.13 -29.53
N PHE A 90 20.63 21.80 -29.56
CA PHE A 90 20.14 20.47 -29.23
C PHE A 90 18.92 20.08 -30.06
N GLY A 91 18.68 18.78 -30.17
CA GLY A 91 17.57 18.19 -30.91
C GLY A 91 17.34 16.71 -30.59
N PRO A 92 16.19 16.15 -31.02
CA PRO A 92 15.77 14.80 -30.63
C PRO A 92 16.53 13.68 -31.35
N THR A 93 17.18 13.96 -32.47
CA THR A 93 17.95 12.97 -33.24
C THR A 93 19.32 13.53 -33.61
N LEU A 94 20.26 12.66 -33.94
CA LEU A 94 21.59 13.07 -34.41
C LEU A 94 21.53 14.07 -35.57
N GLU A 95 20.61 13.86 -36.51
CA GLU A 95 20.41 14.71 -37.69
C GLU A 95 19.87 16.10 -37.34
N THR A 96 19.18 16.21 -36.21
CA THR A 96 18.52 17.44 -35.74
C THR A 96 19.20 18.04 -34.52
N ALA A 97 20.38 17.55 -34.12
CA ALA A 97 21.12 18.01 -32.93
C ALA A 97 21.41 19.53 -32.91
N ASN A 98 21.26 20.22 -34.04
CA ASN A 98 21.43 21.67 -34.17
C ASN A 98 20.12 22.46 -34.34
N SER A 99 18.95 21.86 -34.08
CA SER A 99 17.66 22.50 -34.39
C SER A 99 17.31 23.64 -33.43
N THR A 100 17.64 23.51 -32.14
CA THR A 100 17.19 24.41 -31.08
C THR A 100 18.38 25.03 -30.35
N LEU A 101 18.37 26.34 -30.12
CA LEU A 101 19.41 27.02 -29.35
C LEU A 101 19.21 26.75 -27.85
N ALA A 102 20.26 26.32 -27.14
CA ALA A 102 20.17 26.19 -25.68
C ALA A 102 20.12 27.58 -25.05
N ASN A 103 18.95 27.97 -24.52
CA ASN A 103 18.69 29.27 -23.90
C ASN A 103 17.97 29.16 -22.55
N GLY A 104 17.69 27.94 -22.09
CA GLY A 104 16.99 27.66 -20.84
C GLY A 104 15.46 27.85 -20.91
N THR A 105 14.89 28.15 -22.07
CA THR A 105 13.43 28.36 -22.23
C THR A 105 12.82 27.54 -23.36
N ASP A 106 13.53 27.38 -24.47
CA ASP A 106 13.05 26.58 -25.59
C ASP A 106 13.13 25.09 -25.23
N ALA A 107 12.14 24.33 -25.70
CA ALA A 107 12.02 22.92 -25.41
C ALA A 107 11.96 22.10 -26.69
N ILE A 108 12.50 20.89 -26.65
CA ILE A 108 12.29 19.85 -27.66
C ILE A 108 11.52 18.69 -27.05
N SER A 109 10.81 17.95 -27.91
CA SER A 109 10.28 16.63 -27.58
C SER A 109 11.25 15.59 -28.15
N THR A 110 11.73 14.67 -27.31
CA THR A 110 12.50 13.50 -27.74
C THR A 110 11.63 12.56 -28.59
N VAL A 111 12.25 11.51 -29.14
CA VAL A 111 11.55 10.48 -29.91
C VAL A 111 10.47 9.78 -29.05
N ASN A 112 10.76 9.57 -27.77
CA ASN A 112 9.83 8.97 -26.81
C ASN A 112 8.98 10.00 -26.06
N LEU A 113 8.82 11.19 -26.64
CA LEU A 113 7.93 12.27 -26.16
C LEU A 113 8.33 12.90 -24.81
N GLY A 114 9.55 12.65 -24.32
CA GLY A 114 10.12 13.37 -23.20
C GLY A 114 10.45 14.82 -23.57
N LEU A 115 10.28 15.75 -22.63
CA LEU A 115 10.53 17.17 -22.85
C LEU A 115 11.92 17.56 -22.33
N VAL A 116 12.77 18.13 -23.17
CA VAL A 116 14.11 18.61 -22.79
C VAL A 116 14.17 20.13 -22.90
N VAL A 117 14.67 20.80 -21.86
CA VAL A 117 15.06 22.21 -21.89
C VAL A 117 16.53 22.29 -21.47
N MET A 118 17.37 22.89 -22.32
CA MET A 118 18.80 22.98 -22.11
C MET A 118 19.25 24.43 -21.93
N MET A 119 20.17 24.66 -20.99
CA MET A 119 20.81 25.94 -20.72
C MET A 119 22.15 26.06 -21.48
N PRO A 120 22.61 27.29 -21.80
CA PRO A 120 23.88 27.48 -22.52
C PRO A 120 25.13 26.92 -21.82
N ASN A 121 25.07 26.72 -20.51
CA ASN A 121 26.16 26.20 -19.67
C ASN A 121 26.17 24.67 -19.56
N GLY A 122 25.27 23.95 -20.25
CA GLY A 122 25.21 22.49 -20.21
C GLY A 122 24.23 21.93 -19.18
N ALA A 123 23.76 22.75 -18.23
CA ALA A 123 22.66 22.36 -17.35
C ALA A 123 21.37 22.10 -18.15
N PHE A 124 20.56 21.13 -17.72
CA PHE A 124 19.32 20.82 -18.43
C PHE A 124 18.24 20.25 -17.52
N ARG A 125 16.99 20.34 -17.99
CA ARG A 125 15.83 19.68 -17.41
C ARG A 125 15.28 18.70 -18.42
N TYR A 126 15.03 17.48 -17.96
CA TYR A 126 14.31 16.45 -18.70
C TYR A 126 13.04 16.07 -17.94
N GLU A 127 11.93 15.99 -18.64
CA GLU A 127 10.65 15.54 -18.11
C GLU A 127 10.13 14.36 -18.96
N PRO A 128 10.12 13.13 -18.42
CA PRO A 128 9.61 11.97 -19.16
C PRO A 128 8.19 12.20 -19.69
N ALA A 129 7.84 11.51 -20.77
CA ALA A 129 6.44 11.40 -21.17
C ALA A 129 5.64 10.69 -20.06
N PRO A 130 4.34 11.01 -19.87
CA PRO A 130 3.51 10.33 -18.89
C PRO A 130 3.54 8.81 -19.08
N GLY A 131 3.86 8.07 -18.01
CA GLY A 131 3.91 6.60 -18.02
C GLY A 131 5.10 5.99 -18.78
N PHE A 132 6.09 6.78 -19.18
CA PHE A 132 7.23 6.25 -19.94
C PHE A 132 8.22 5.50 -19.06
N GLU A 133 8.56 4.28 -19.48
CA GLU A 133 9.67 3.47 -19.00
C GLU A 133 10.60 3.07 -20.17
N GLY A 134 11.88 2.88 -19.86
CA GLY A 134 12.92 2.51 -20.81
C GLY A 134 13.92 3.62 -21.07
N THR A 135 14.61 3.53 -22.21
CA THR A 135 15.67 4.47 -22.58
C THR A 135 15.13 5.56 -23.49
N ASP A 136 15.38 6.81 -23.13
CA ASP A 136 15.17 7.99 -23.97
C ASP A 136 16.51 8.66 -24.32
N GLU A 137 16.51 9.44 -25.40
CA GLU A 137 17.72 10.11 -25.85
C GLU A 137 17.44 11.46 -26.53
N PHE A 138 18.43 12.34 -26.44
CA PHE A 138 18.55 13.54 -27.27
C PHE A 138 20.02 13.80 -27.59
N TYR A 139 20.29 14.74 -28.48
CA TYR A 139 21.63 15.05 -28.96
C TYR A 139 21.91 16.55 -28.81
N TYR A 140 23.14 16.92 -28.50
CA TYR A 140 23.59 18.32 -28.50
C TYR A 140 24.82 18.51 -29.37
N GLN A 141 24.91 19.68 -29.99
CA GLN A 141 26.00 20.09 -30.85
C GLN A 141 26.72 21.31 -30.24
N LEU A 142 28.03 21.17 -30.06
CA LEU A 142 28.92 22.27 -29.72
C LEU A 142 29.45 22.91 -31.00
N THR A 143 29.27 24.21 -31.15
CA THR A 143 29.86 24.97 -32.26
C THR A 143 30.97 25.86 -31.74
N SER A 144 32.17 25.81 -32.34
CA SER A 144 33.28 26.73 -32.09
C SER A 144 33.76 27.36 -33.40
N PRO A 145 34.64 28.38 -33.36
CA PRO A 145 35.31 28.88 -34.56
C PRO A 145 36.11 27.81 -35.33
N GLY A 146 36.52 26.73 -34.67
CA GLY A 146 37.32 25.65 -35.26
C GLY A 146 36.51 24.51 -35.86
N GLY A 147 35.19 24.48 -35.66
CA GLY A 147 34.31 23.44 -36.18
C GLY A 147 33.18 23.11 -35.22
N LEU A 148 32.57 21.95 -35.41
CA LEU A 148 31.49 21.44 -34.58
C LEU A 148 31.77 19.99 -34.18
N ASP A 149 31.15 19.57 -33.09
CA ASP A 149 31.06 18.17 -32.68
C ASP A 149 29.69 17.90 -32.03
N THR A 150 29.25 16.64 -32.00
CA THR A 150 27.91 16.27 -31.53
C THR A 150 27.97 15.05 -30.62
N ALA A 151 27.32 15.15 -29.47
CA ALA A 151 27.24 14.09 -28.49
C ALA A 151 25.78 13.67 -28.24
N ARG A 152 25.62 12.43 -27.79
CA ARG A 152 24.35 11.84 -27.40
C ARG A 152 24.19 11.88 -25.89
N VAL A 153 22.98 12.18 -25.44
CA VAL A 153 22.57 12.10 -24.04
C VAL A 153 21.57 10.97 -23.90
N GLN A 154 21.94 9.93 -23.16
CA GLN A 154 21.07 8.79 -22.87
C GLN A 154 20.46 8.93 -21.47
N ILE A 155 19.16 8.68 -21.33
CA ILE A 155 18.44 8.71 -20.05
C ILE A 155 17.68 7.40 -19.88
N THR A 156 17.92 6.67 -18.80
CA THR A 156 17.21 5.42 -18.49
C THR A 156 16.16 5.66 -17.39
N VAL A 157 14.93 5.22 -17.64
CA VAL A 157 13.76 5.31 -16.75
C VAL A 157 13.29 3.89 -16.41
N GLU A 158 13.14 3.53 -15.13
CA GLU A 158 12.89 2.13 -14.70
C GLU A 158 11.65 1.90 -13.82
N GLU A 159 11.02 2.95 -13.28
CA GLU A 159 9.83 2.85 -12.42
C GLU A 159 8.92 4.05 -12.68
N VAL A 160 7.60 3.93 -12.52
CA VAL A 160 6.67 5.07 -12.68
C VAL A 160 5.92 5.37 -11.37
N ILE A 161 5.74 6.68 -11.10
CA ILE A 161 4.84 7.16 -10.05
C ILE A 161 3.77 8.05 -10.67
N TRP A 162 2.51 7.70 -10.48
CA TRP A 162 1.37 8.54 -10.79
C TRP A 162 1.01 9.42 -9.60
N PHE A 163 0.86 10.73 -9.82
CA PHE A 163 0.56 11.69 -8.78
C PHE A 163 -0.87 12.20 -8.88
N VAL A 164 -1.59 12.20 -7.75
CA VAL A 164 -2.96 12.72 -7.63
C VAL A 164 -3.02 13.76 -6.52
N ASP A 165 -3.52 14.96 -6.83
CA ASP A 165 -3.65 16.09 -5.91
C ASP A 165 -4.97 16.83 -6.17
N ALA A 166 -5.92 16.77 -5.24
CA ALA A 166 -7.22 17.44 -5.36
C ALA A 166 -7.12 18.98 -5.48
N SER A 167 -5.96 19.55 -5.16
CA SER A 167 -5.69 20.99 -5.32
C SER A 167 -5.05 21.36 -6.66
N ALA A 168 -4.72 20.36 -7.51
CA ALA A 168 -4.08 20.57 -8.79
C ALA A 168 -4.92 21.44 -9.74
N PRO A 169 -4.31 22.42 -10.45
CA PRO A 169 -5.02 23.22 -11.42
C PRO A 169 -5.19 22.48 -12.75
N GLY A 170 -6.40 22.52 -13.31
CA GLY A 170 -6.70 21.95 -14.64
C GLY A 170 -6.78 20.42 -14.63
N ALA A 171 -6.67 19.80 -15.80
CA ALA A 171 -6.89 18.35 -15.94
C ALA A 171 -5.72 17.48 -15.43
N GLY A 172 -4.52 18.03 -15.31
CA GLY A 172 -3.31 17.26 -15.01
C GLY A 172 -2.89 16.30 -16.13
N ASP A 173 -1.68 15.75 -16.01
CA ASP A 173 -1.19 14.62 -16.82
C ASP A 173 -0.56 13.52 -15.95
N GLY A 174 -0.79 13.56 -14.63
CA GLY A 174 -0.35 12.54 -13.68
C GLY A 174 1.10 12.63 -13.25
N ARG A 175 1.89 13.55 -13.82
CA ARG A 175 3.30 13.77 -13.46
C ARG A 175 3.45 14.65 -12.22
N PHE A 176 4.64 14.63 -11.62
CA PHE A 176 4.95 15.33 -10.36
C PHE A 176 4.52 16.80 -10.30
N HIS A 177 4.72 17.58 -11.37
CA HIS A 177 4.34 19.00 -11.41
C HIS A 177 2.93 19.25 -11.97
N ARG A 178 2.28 18.23 -12.52
CA ARG A 178 0.95 18.30 -13.13
C ARG A 178 0.10 17.08 -12.71
N PRO A 179 -0.07 16.85 -11.40
CA PRO A 179 -0.82 15.69 -10.90
C PRO A 179 -2.27 15.72 -11.39
N TYR A 180 -2.91 14.55 -11.40
CA TYR A 180 -4.34 14.47 -11.67
C TYR A 180 -5.16 15.07 -10.51
N PRO A 181 -6.26 15.79 -10.79
CA PRO A 181 -7.10 16.39 -9.74
C PRO A 181 -8.06 15.39 -9.08
N SER A 182 -8.26 14.21 -9.68
CA SER A 182 -9.16 13.16 -9.20
C SER A 182 -8.60 11.77 -9.51
N LEU A 183 -9.25 10.74 -8.98
CA LEU A 183 -8.89 9.34 -9.23
C LEU A 183 -9.37 8.82 -10.60
N ASP A 184 -10.21 9.58 -11.32
CA ASP A 184 -10.93 9.08 -12.50
C ASP A 184 -9.98 8.56 -13.60
N ASN A 185 -8.84 9.24 -13.79
CA ASN A 185 -7.84 8.87 -14.80
C ASN A 185 -7.10 7.57 -14.49
N LEU A 186 -7.02 7.18 -13.22
CA LEU A 186 -6.36 5.94 -12.77
C LEU A 186 -7.39 4.84 -12.44
N GLY A 187 -8.69 5.17 -12.39
CA GLY A 187 -9.76 4.22 -12.06
C GLY A 187 -10.60 3.79 -13.26
N GLU A 188 -10.83 4.67 -14.24
CA GLU A 188 -11.70 4.40 -15.41
C GLU A 188 -10.90 4.25 -16.72
N PHE A 189 -9.80 5.00 -16.87
CA PHE A 189 -8.99 5.00 -18.08
C PHE A 189 -7.76 4.08 -18.00
N ASP A 190 -7.42 3.60 -16.81
CA ASP A 190 -6.39 2.57 -16.56
C ASP A 190 -5.07 2.95 -17.25
N LEU A 191 -4.55 4.14 -16.88
CA LEU A 191 -3.34 4.71 -17.48
C LEU A 191 -2.06 4.24 -16.80
N ASP A 192 -2.19 3.76 -15.57
CA ASP A 192 -1.18 3.07 -14.80
C ASP A 192 -1.04 1.62 -15.25
N ASP A 193 0.20 1.12 -15.21
CA ASP A 193 0.52 -0.26 -15.53
C ASP A 193 0.72 -1.09 -14.24
N GLN A 194 0.90 -2.40 -14.41
CA GLN A 194 1.25 -3.31 -13.31
C GLN A 194 2.50 -2.83 -12.58
N ASP A 195 2.56 -3.10 -11.27
CA ASP A 195 3.67 -2.72 -10.37
C ASP A 195 3.87 -1.21 -10.13
N ASP A 196 3.12 -0.33 -10.80
CA ASP A 196 3.21 1.13 -10.63
C ASP A 196 2.94 1.60 -9.20
N PHE A 197 3.55 2.74 -8.85
CA PHE A 197 3.18 3.51 -7.67
C PHE A 197 2.11 4.55 -8.01
N ILE A 198 1.10 4.65 -7.16
CA ILE A 198 0.09 5.71 -7.20
C ILE A 198 0.21 6.51 -5.91
N PHE A 199 0.70 7.75 -5.99
CA PHE A 199 0.83 8.64 -4.86
C PHE A 199 -0.30 9.67 -4.80
N ILE A 200 -1.01 9.72 -3.67
CA ILE A 200 -2.14 10.63 -3.45
C ILE A 200 -1.79 11.64 -2.36
N TYR A 201 -1.76 12.92 -2.72
CA TYR A 201 -1.56 14.02 -1.78
C TYR A 201 -2.72 14.19 -0.82
N SER A 202 -2.47 14.76 0.37
CA SER A 202 -3.50 15.10 1.35
C SER A 202 -4.67 15.86 0.72
N GLY A 203 -5.88 15.37 0.90
CA GLY A 203 -7.07 15.93 0.27
C GLY A 203 -8.30 15.06 0.47
N SER A 204 -9.40 15.42 -0.19
CA SER A 204 -10.61 14.63 -0.27
C SER A 204 -10.87 14.27 -1.73
N TYR A 205 -11.07 12.98 -1.98
CA TYR A 205 -11.24 12.43 -3.32
C TYR A 205 -12.55 11.63 -3.33
N ASP A 206 -13.39 11.91 -4.33
CA ASP A 206 -14.55 11.07 -4.66
C ASP A 206 -14.18 10.23 -5.88
N GLY A 207 -14.58 8.97 -5.89
CA GLY A 207 -14.26 8.03 -6.97
C GLY A 207 -13.88 6.66 -6.45
N ASN A 208 -13.84 5.69 -7.37
CA ASN A 208 -13.38 4.34 -7.10
C ASN A 208 -12.01 4.13 -7.76
N ILE A 209 -11.22 3.20 -7.25
CA ILE A 209 -9.98 2.76 -7.87
C ILE A 209 -9.98 1.24 -8.01
N VAL A 210 -9.58 0.77 -9.17
CA VAL A 210 -9.31 -0.64 -9.45
C VAL A 210 -7.80 -0.74 -9.57
N LEU A 211 -7.19 -1.57 -8.74
CA LEU A 211 -5.74 -1.76 -8.79
C LEU A 211 -5.41 -2.95 -9.68
N GLU A 212 -4.36 -2.80 -10.48
CA GLU A 212 -3.73 -3.87 -11.24
C GLU A 212 -2.72 -4.66 -10.39
N ALA A 213 -2.16 -5.74 -10.93
CA ALA A 213 -1.24 -6.60 -10.18
C ALA A 213 0.00 -5.81 -9.70
N GLY A 214 0.40 -6.02 -8.45
CA GLY A 214 1.63 -5.46 -7.87
C GLY A 214 1.58 -3.95 -7.54
N GLN A 215 0.52 -3.25 -7.93
CA GLN A 215 0.41 -1.80 -7.74
C GLN A 215 0.40 -1.38 -6.27
N ARG A 216 0.97 -0.19 -6.04
CA ARG A 216 1.23 0.39 -4.71
C ARG A 216 0.49 1.71 -4.57
N LEU A 217 -0.64 1.69 -3.88
CA LEU A 217 -1.44 2.87 -3.58
C LEU A 217 -0.94 3.53 -2.28
N ILE A 218 -0.24 4.66 -2.42
CA ILE A 218 0.42 5.37 -1.32
C ILE A 218 -0.25 6.73 -1.11
N GLY A 219 -1.02 6.87 -0.05
CA GLY A 219 -1.49 8.17 0.42
C GLY A 219 -0.42 8.92 1.20
N GLN A 220 -0.46 10.25 1.17
CA GLN A 220 0.47 11.12 1.90
C GLN A 220 0.43 10.93 3.43
N GLY A 221 -0.52 10.17 3.97
CA GLY A 221 -0.47 9.69 5.36
C GLY A 221 0.70 8.75 5.65
N HIS A 222 1.40 8.28 4.61
CA HIS A 222 2.64 7.52 4.66
C HIS A 222 3.72 8.25 3.84
N SER A 223 5.00 8.13 4.23
CA SER A 223 6.09 8.76 3.48
C SER A 223 6.32 8.05 2.15
N LEU A 224 6.25 8.79 1.03
CA LEU A 224 6.55 8.22 -0.29
C LEU A 224 7.99 7.71 -0.36
N ALA A 225 8.96 8.46 0.19
CA ALA A 225 10.36 8.03 0.22
C ALA A 225 10.55 6.71 1.00
N ALA A 226 9.82 6.52 2.11
CA ALA A 226 9.86 5.25 2.85
C ALA A 226 9.23 4.11 2.05
N ALA A 227 8.08 4.35 1.40
CA ALA A 227 7.44 3.37 0.53
C ALA A 227 8.37 2.94 -0.62
N LEU A 228 9.03 3.87 -1.30
CA LEU A 228 9.99 3.57 -2.36
C LEU A 228 11.16 2.71 -1.84
N SER A 229 11.69 3.06 -0.66
CA SER A 229 12.79 2.31 -0.04
C SER A 229 12.42 0.86 0.29
N ASP A 230 11.17 0.57 0.64
CA ASP A 230 10.72 -0.80 0.93
C ASP A 230 10.73 -1.71 -0.31
N TYR A 231 10.69 -1.10 -1.50
CA TYR A 231 10.77 -1.77 -2.80
C TYR A 231 12.16 -1.61 -3.45
N GLY A 232 13.14 -1.02 -2.74
CA GLY A 232 14.48 -0.83 -3.27
C GLY A 232 14.60 0.27 -4.32
N VAL A 233 13.59 1.13 -4.47
CA VAL A 233 13.59 2.24 -5.43
C VAL A 233 14.31 3.44 -4.80
N THR A 234 15.37 3.90 -5.46
CA THR A 234 16.14 5.09 -5.06
C THR A 234 16.04 6.17 -6.12
N LEU A 235 15.70 7.39 -5.72
CA LEU A 235 15.68 8.52 -6.63
C LEU A 235 17.08 8.91 -7.08
N HIS A 236 17.18 9.31 -8.34
CA HIS A 236 18.40 9.92 -8.84
C HIS A 236 18.66 11.24 -8.12
N GLN A 237 19.91 11.57 -7.83
CA GLN A 237 20.31 12.74 -7.03
C GLN A 237 19.83 14.09 -7.59
N PHE A 238 19.48 14.12 -8.88
CA PHE A 238 18.99 15.30 -9.61
C PHE A 238 17.48 15.30 -9.81
N GLN A 239 16.76 14.32 -9.25
CA GLN A 239 15.31 14.37 -9.13
C GLN A 239 14.92 15.15 -7.86
N PRO A 240 13.77 15.86 -7.86
CA PRO A 240 13.31 16.57 -6.69
C PRO A 240 13.12 15.62 -5.50
N ALA A 241 13.29 16.15 -4.28
CA ALA A 241 12.95 15.42 -3.07
C ALA A 241 11.44 15.08 -3.06
N MET A 242 11.11 13.86 -2.61
CA MET A 242 9.71 13.44 -2.54
C MET A 242 8.95 14.16 -1.43
N PRO A 243 7.62 14.25 -1.55
CA PRO A 243 6.77 14.73 -0.48
C PRO A 243 7.01 13.94 0.82
N GLY A 244 7.17 14.66 1.92
CA GLY A 244 7.19 14.06 3.25
C GLY A 244 5.80 13.54 3.65
N GLN A 245 5.76 12.81 4.78
CA GLN A 245 4.51 12.39 5.40
C GLN A 245 3.67 13.62 5.80
N GLY A 246 2.40 13.61 5.42
CA GLY A 246 1.39 14.60 5.76
C GLY A 246 0.14 13.93 6.32
N THR A 247 -1.02 14.52 6.06
CA THR A 247 -2.31 13.95 6.48
C THR A 247 -2.75 12.87 5.49
N ALA A 248 -3.28 11.75 5.98
CA ALA A 248 -3.86 10.73 5.11
C ALA A 248 -4.96 11.34 4.21
N PRO A 249 -4.88 11.21 2.88
CA PRO A 249 -5.98 11.59 2.01
C PRO A 249 -7.22 10.75 2.32
N VAL A 250 -8.39 11.36 2.15
CA VAL A 250 -9.68 10.70 2.32
C VAL A 250 -10.17 10.28 0.93
N LEU A 251 -10.25 8.97 0.71
CA LEU A 251 -10.86 8.39 -0.48
C LEU A 251 -12.29 7.96 -0.13
N ALA A 252 -13.29 8.49 -0.83
CA ALA A 252 -14.69 8.19 -0.59
C ALA A 252 -15.42 7.90 -1.90
N ASN A 253 -16.56 7.23 -1.79
CA ASN A 253 -17.41 6.94 -2.93
C ASN A 253 -18.89 6.88 -2.55
N THR A 254 -19.73 7.14 -3.55
CA THR A 254 -21.20 7.09 -3.48
C THR A 254 -21.82 5.96 -4.31
N SER A 255 -21.01 5.24 -5.09
CA SER A 255 -21.41 4.04 -5.84
C SER A 255 -20.22 3.09 -6.02
N GLY A 256 -20.48 1.80 -6.22
CA GLY A 256 -19.43 0.79 -6.45
C GLY A 256 -18.60 0.46 -5.21
N ASN A 257 -17.54 -0.33 -5.40
CA ASN A 257 -16.52 -0.60 -4.38
C ASN A 257 -15.44 0.47 -4.47
N LEU A 258 -14.94 0.94 -3.32
CA LEU A 258 -13.95 2.01 -3.30
C LEU A 258 -12.60 1.54 -3.84
N ILE A 259 -12.06 0.45 -3.28
CA ILE A 259 -10.84 -0.18 -3.77
C ILE A 259 -11.19 -1.61 -4.21
N THR A 260 -10.96 -1.90 -5.48
CA THR A 260 -11.02 -3.26 -6.03
C THR A 260 -9.60 -3.76 -6.27
N LEU A 261 -9.26 -4.92 -5.71
CA LEU A 261 -7.92 -5.48 -5.76
C LEU A 261 -7.72 -6.41 -6.95
N ALA A 262 -6.50 -6.42 -7.47
CA ALA A 262 -5.92 -7.53 -8.21
C ALA A 262 -5.00 -8.35 -7.29
N THR A 263 -3.91 -8.91 -7.82
CA THR A 263 -2.93 -9.68 -7.05
C THR A 263 -1.82 -8.81 -6.49
N ASP A 264 -1.39 -9.10 -5.28
CA ASP A 264 -0.14 -8.58 -4.70
C ASP A 264 -0.08 -7.05 -4.53
N ASN A 265 -1.24 -6.43 -4.26
CA ASN A 265 -1.34 -4.98 -4.03
C ASN A 265 -0.82 -4.53 -2.66
N ASP A 266 -0.38 -3.27 -2.59
CA ASP A 266 0.03 -2.59 -1.35
C ASP A 266 -0.75 -1.28 -1.18
N ILE A 267 -1.40 -1.10 -0.03
CA ILE A 267 -2.18 0.10 0.27
C ILE A 267 -1.66 0.74 1.55
N ARG A 268 -1.24 2.00 1.46
CA ARG A 268 -0.64 2.71 2.59
C ARG A 268 -1.18 4.12 2.79
N GLY A 269 -1.31 4.53 4.05
CA GLY A 269 -1.44 5.94 4.41
C GLY A 269 -2.70 6.65 3.90
N VAL A 270 -3.81 5.93 3.69
CA VAL A 270 -5.08 6.46 3.21
C VAL A 270 -6.18 6.31 4.26
N THR A 271 -7.17 7.22 4.25
CA THR A 271 -8.44 7.05 4.98
C THR A 271 -9.53 6.69 3.99
N LEU A 272 -10.20 5.56 4.22
CA LEU A 272 -11.31 5.08 3.39
C LEU A 272 -12.64 5.51 4.01
N GLY A 273 -13.31 6.49 3.39
CA GLY A 273 -14.64 7.00 3.74
C GLY A 273 -15.72 6.57 2.74
N GLY A 274 -16.94 7.09 2.80
CA GLY A 274 -17.99 6.81 1.81
C GLY A 274 -19.10 5.85 2.27
N SER A 275 -20.13 5.72 1.43
CA SER A 275 -21.44 5.14 1.80
C SER A 275 -21.94 4.04 0.87
N ALA A 276 -21.18 3.66 -0.15
CA ALA A 276 -21.57 2.62 -1.10
C ALA A 276 -20.62 1.42 -1.12
N GLY A 277 -21.12 0.26 -1.57
CA GLY A 277 -20.35 -0.96 -1.80
C GLY A 277 -19.43 -1.36 -0.65
N ILE A 278 -18.20 -1.72 -1.00
CA ILE A 278 -17.17 -2.24 -0.09
C ILE A 278 -15.96 -1.30 -0.10
N GLY A 279 -15.35 -1.08 1.08
CA GLY A 279 -14.10 -0.30 1.21
C GLY A 279 -12.93 -0.94 0.47
N ILE A 280 -12.56 -2.16 0.84
CA ILE A 280 -11.57 -2.98 0.13
C ILE A 280 -12.20 -4.31 -0.26
N ASN A 281 -12.26 -4.58 -1.56
CA ASN A 281 -12.86 -5.78 -2.14
C ASN A 281 -11.84 -6.55 -2.99
N GLY A 282 -11.68 -7.84 -2.74
CA GLY A 282 -10.76 -8.69 -3.50
C GLY A 282 -11.05 -10.18 -3.42
N SER A 283 -10.74 -10.88 -4.51
CA SER A 283 -10.79 -12.35 -4.58
C SER A 283 -9.55 -12.87 -5.30
N ASN A 284 -8.94 -13.97 -4.83
CA ASN A 284 -7.69 -14.49 -5.40
C ASN A 284 -6.58 -13.42 -5.45
N PHE A 285 -6.49 -12.60 -4.41
CA PHE A 285 -5.75 -11.34 -4.42
C PHE A 285 -4.24 -11.47 -4.14
N GLY A 286 -3.68 -12.68 -4.24
CA GLY A 286 -2.27 -12.92 -3.88
C GLY A 286 -2.01 -12.51 -2.42
N THR A 287 -1.02 -11.64 -2.21
CA THR A 287 -0.69 -11.04 -0.91
C THR A 287 -1.09 -9.57 -0.87
N LEU A 288 -2.11 -9.20 -0.08
CA LEU A 288 -2.41 -7.80 0.16
C LEU A 288 -1.59 -7.27 1.34
N LYS A 289 -0.84 -6.19 1.11
CA LYS A 289 -0.16 -5.40 2.15
C LYS A 289 -0.98 -4.18 2.53
N VAL A 290 -1.09 -3.91 3.83
CA VAL A 290 -1.78 -2.72 4.35
C VAL A 290 -1.01 -2.09 5.50
N ARG A 291 -0.75 -0.78 5.43
CA ARG A 291 -0.13 -0.01 6.52
C ARG A 291 -0.78 1.37 6.66
N ASP A 292 -0.95 1.85 7.89
CA ASP A 292 -1.45 3.22 8.15
C ASP A 292 -2.81 3.54 7.50
N VAL A 293 -3.64 2.51 7.26
CA VAL A 293 -4.96 2.67 6.65
C VAL A 293 -6.04 2.75 7.73
N LEU A 294 -6.84 3.81 7.68
CA LEU A 294 -8.04 3.97 8.50
C LEU A 294 -9.28 3.71 7.64
N ILE A 295 -10.16 2.80 8.06
CA ILE A 295 -11.47 2.63 7.44
C ILE A 295 -12.54 3.29 8.32
N ASN A 296 -13.30 4.23 7.76
CA ASN A 296 -14.39 4.93 8.44
C ASN A 296 -15.58 5.13 7.49
N ARG A 297 -16.39 4.08 7.30
CA ARG A 297 -17.42 4.03 6.25
C ARG A 297 -18.81 3.76 6.81
N THR A 298 -19.84 4.19 6.10
CA THR A 298 -21.24 3.80 6.37
C THR A 298 -21.70 2.60 5.54
N ALA A 299 -20.77 1.98 4.80
CA ALA A 299 -20.94 0.74 4.04
C ALA A 299 -19.99 -0.35 4.56
N GLN A 300 -19.92 -1.49 3.86
CA GLN A 300 -19.04 -2.60 4.23
C GLN A 300 -17.57 -2.16 4.20
N ALA A 301 -16.78 -2.54 5.21
CA ALA A 301 -15.37 -2.19 5.26
C ALA A 301 -14.54 -3.13 4.37
N LEU A 302 -14.64 -4.44 4.62
CA LEU A 302 -13.78 -5.45 4.00
C LEU A 302 -14.59 -6.61 3.43
N ASN A 303 -14.23 -7.04 2.23
CA ASN A 303 -14.64 -8.31 1.65
C ASN A 303 -13.47 -8.94 0.90
N LEU A 304 -12.81 -9.89 1.54
CA LEU A 304 -11.64 -10.55 1.01
C LEU A 304 -11.88 -12.05 0.93
N SER A 305 -11.53 -12.65 -0.20
CA SER A 305 -11.63 -14.10 -0.39
C SER A 305 -10.39 -14.67 -1.08
N THR A 306 -9.88 -15.80 -0.60
CA THR A 306 -8.72 -16.51 -1.17
C THR A 306 -7.48 -15.63 -1.36
N GLY A 307 -6.60 -15.59 -0.36
CA GLY A 307 -5.36 -14.82 -0.46
C GLY A 307 -4.59 -14.82 0.86
N LYS A 308 -3.55 -13.99 0.94
CA LYS A 308 -2.70 -13.82 2.12
C LYS A 308 -2.69 -12.37 2.57
N LEU A 309 -2.66 -12.13 3.87
CA LEU A 309 -2.58 -10.77 4.42
C LEU A 309 -1.31 -10.53 5.21
N ASP A 310 -0.66 -9.42 4.86
CA ASP A 310 0.31 -8.73 5.71
C ASP A 310 -0.25 -7.32 6.00
N ALA A 311 -1.13 -7.21 6.99
CA ALA A 311 -1.97 -6.04 7.14
C ALA A 311 -2.09 -5.55 8.59
N GLU A 312 -1.79 -4.26 8.78
CA GLU A 312 -2.02 -3.51 10.00
C GLU A 312 -2.82 -2.24 9.66
N PHE A 313 -4.08 -2.22 10.08
CA PHE A 313 -4.98 -1.08 9.97
C PHE A 313 -4.85 -0.20 11.21
N ALA A 314 -4.92 1.12 11.02
CA ALA A 314 -5.02 2.08 12.11
C ALA A 314 -6.37 1.94 12.85
N GLY A 315 -7.42 1.52 12.16
CA GLY A 315 -8.73 1.21 12.72
C GLY A 315 -9.75 0.89 11.65
N VAL A 316 -10.80 0.17 12.03
CA VAL A 316 -11.89 -0.21 11.14
C VAL A 316 -13.25 0.11 11.79
N THR A 317 -13.92 1.09 11.21
CA THR A 317 -15.30 1.48 11.49
C THR A 317 -16.17 1.25 10.26
N SER A 318 -17.28 0.53 10.46
CA SER A 318 -18.28 0.25 9.43
C SER A 318 -19.66 0.19 10.06
N SER A 319 -20.60 0.96 9.51
CA SER A 319 -21.99 1.02 10.00
C SER A 319 -23.05 0.52 9.00
N GLY A 320 -22.64 -0.24 7.99
CA GLY A 320 -23.56 -0.78 6.98
C GLY A 320 -22.96 -1.91 6.14
N GLY A 321 -23.72 -2.35 5.15
CA GLY A 321 -23.37 -3.46 4.25
C GLY A 321 -24.06 -4.78 4.60
N MET A 322 -23.74 -5.83 3.83
CA MET A 322 -24.18 -7.19 4.17
C MET A 322 -23.42 -7.70 5.39
N ASN A 323 -22.11 -7.57 5.36
CA ASN A 323 -21.21 -7.74 6.51
C ASN A 323 -20.46 -6.42 6.73
N ASN A 324 -19.93 -6.20 7.93
CA ASN A 324 -18.96 -5.12 8.12
C ASN A 324 -17.58 -5.59 7.64
N ILE A 325 -17.19 -6.80 8.07
CA ILE A 325 -15.96 -7.48 7.67
C ILE A 325 -16.31 -8.91 7.25
N ARG A 326 -15.88 -9.31 6.06
CA ARG A 326 -16.00 -10.67 5.55
C ARG A 326 -14.64 -11.15 5.02
N LEU A 327 -14.14 -12.24 5.60
CA LEU A 327 -12.91 -12.91 5.19
C LEU A 327 -13.22 -14.38 4.88
N VAL A 328 -12.84 -14.86 3.69
CA VAL A 328 -13.04 -16.26 3.28
C VAL A 328 -11.73 -16.85 2.78
N ASP A 329 -11.26 -17.95 3.35
CA ASP A 329 -10.00 -18.60 2.99
C ASP A 329 -8.80 -17.64 2.91
N VAL A 330 -8.74 -16.71 3.88
CA VAL A 330 -7.64 -15.75 4.00
C VAL A 330 -6.58 -16.30 4.96
N ASN A 331 -5.35 -16.37 4.48
CA ASN A 331 -4.24 -17.01 5.18
C ASN A 331 -3.16 -16.00 5.60
N SER A 332 -2.29 -16.45 6.48
CA SER A 332 -1.07 -15.73 6.85
C SER A 332 -0.03 -15.78 5.73
N VAL A 333 0.82 -14.74 5.64
CA VAL A 333 1.99 -14.77 4.75
C VAL A 333 3.01 -15.74 5.33
N ASN A 334 3.33 -15.57 6.61
CA ASN A 334 4.18 -16.42 7.42
C ASN A 334 3.42 -16.96 8.64
N ALA A 335 3.81 -18.13 9.11
CA ALA A 335 3.19 -18.74 10.29
C ALA A 335 3.31 -17.82 11.51
N GLY A 336 2.16 -17.43 12.07
CA GLY A 336 2.07 -16.55 13.24
C GLY A 336 1.72 -15.09 12.91
N ASP A 337 1.74 -14.70 11.65
CA ASP A 337 1.32 -13.35 11.24
C ASP A 337 -0.12 -13.08 11.69
N THR A 338 -0.35 -11.83 12.09
CA THR A 338 -1.63 -11.38 12.62
C THR A 338 -2.13 -10.18 11.81
N LEU A 339 -3.35 -10.30 11.28
CA LEU A 339 -4.11 -9.15 10.82
C LEU A 339 -4.52 -8.31 12.02
N VAL A 340 -4.02 -7.08 12.08
CA VAL A 340 -4.40 -6.10 13.09
C VAL A 340 -5.43 -5.16 12.48
N LEU A 341 -6.68 -5.26 12.93
CA LEU A 341 -7.77 -4.38 12.46
C LEU A 341 -7.85 -3.07 13.25
N GLY A 342 -7.11 -2.95 14.34
CA GLY A 342 -7.12 -1.78 15.21
C GLY A 342 -8.47 -1.56 15.91
N GLY A 343 -8.74 -0.30 16.28
CA GLY A 343 -9.96 0.13 16.94
C GLY A 343 -11.14 0.36 15.97
N GLY A 344 -12.14 1.11 16.41
CA GLY A 344 -13.34 1.45 15.62
C GLY A 344 -14.61 0.73 16.10
N THR A 345 -15.68 0.83 15.32
CA THR A 345 -16.97 0.18 15.63
C THR A 345 -17.55 -0.52 14.41
N LEU A 346 -17.95 -1.79 14.56
CA LEU A 346 -18.76 -2.52 13.59
C LEU A 346 -20.23 -2.50 14.01
N SER A 347 -21.11 -2.03 13.14
CA SER A 347 -22.56 -1.94 13.40
C SER A 347 -23.35 -1.92 12.09
N GLY A 348 -24.68 -2.04 12.17
CA GLY A 348 -25.58 -1.84 11.02
C GLY A 348 -25.45 -2.84 9.87
N ALA A 349 -24.73 -3.95 10.04
CA ALA A 349 -24.71 -5.02 9.05
C ALA A 349 -26.10 -5.68 8.96
N THR A 350 -26.59 -5.84 7.73
CA THR A 350 -27.89 -6.51 7.48
C THR A 350 -27.82 -8.03 7.70
N SER A 351 -26.62 -8.61 7.63
CA SER A 351 -26.30 -9.98 8.03
C SER A 351 -25.29 -9.94 9.19
N ASP A 352 -24.32 -10.85 9.20
CA ASP A 352 -23.33 -10.96 10.26
C ASP A 352 -22.29 -9.84 10.19
N ALA A 353 -21.97 -9.19 11.30
CA ALA A 353 -21.02 -8.06 11.29
C ALA A 353 -19.59 -8.51 10.99
N PHE A 354 -19.08 -9.45 11.78
CA PHE A 354 -17.74 -10.01 11.63
C PHE A 354 -17.81 -11.46 11.17
N THR A 355 -17.43 -11.72 9.93
CA THR A 355 -17.49 -13.04 9.30
C THR A 355 -16.11 -13.55 8.89
N VAL A 356 -15.77 -14.75 9.35
CA VAL A 356 -14.60 -15.52 8.88
C VAL A 356 -15.05 -16.93 8.48
N ASP A 357 -14.65 -17.38 7.30
CA ASP A 357 -14.93 -18.72 6.77
C ASP A 357 -13.64 -19.33 6.22
N GLY A 358 -13.04 -20.27 6.93
CA GLY A 358 -11.76 -20.85 6.52
C GLY A 358 -10.52 -20.04 6.91
N GLY A 359 -9.38 -20.43 6.34
CA GLY A 359 -8.09 -19.77 6.51
C GLY A 359 -7.38 -19.98 7.86
N ASP A 360 -6.07 -19.69 7.90
CA ASP A 360 -5.21 -19.87 9.09
C ASP A 360 -4.78 -18.55 9.77
N LEU A 361 -5.11 -17.40 9.19
CA LEU A 361 -4.63 -16.08 9.63
C LEU A 361 -5.04 -15.74 11.07
N SER A 362 -4.11 -15.30 11.92
CA SER A 362 -4.47 -14.75 13.23
C SER A 362 -5.08 -13.36 13.05
N ILE A 363 -6.05 -12.99 13.89
CA ILE A 363 -6.78 -11.71 13.77
C ILE A 363 -6.91 -11.06 15.14
N SER A 364 -6.61 -9.76 15.22
CA SER A 364 -6.86 -8.94 16.39
C SER A 364 -7.78 -7.78 16.05
N TYR A 365 -8.87 -7.64 16.81
CA TYR A 365 -9.76 -6.48 16.73
C TYR A 365 -9.97 -5.87 18.13
N SER A 366 -9.64 -4.58 18.25
CA SER A 366 -9.83 -3.80 19.48
C SER A 366 -10.98 -2.80 19.38
N GLY A 367 -11.73 -2.82 18.27
CA GLY A 367 -12.99 -2.10 18.13
C GLY A 367 -14.20 -2.83 18.71
N ALA A 368 -15.28 -2.10 18.93
CA ALA A 368 -16.54 -2.63 19.44
C ALA A 368 -17.37 -3.27 18.32
N ILE A 369 -18.12 -4.32 18.62
CA ILE A 369 -19.08 -4.94 17.69
C ILE A 369 -20.48 -4.76 18.28
N LEU A 370 -21.30 -3.92 17.65
CA LEU A 370 -22.61 -3.47 18.14
C LEU A 370 -23.75 -3.83 17.18
N ASN A 371 -23.66 -5.00 16.53
CA ASN A 371 -24.59 -5.37 15.47
C ASN A 371 -25.96 -5.84 16.01
N VAL A 372 -27.03 -5.45 15.31
CA VAL A 372 -28.42 -5.78 15.67
C VAL A 372 -29.17 -6.55 14.57
N GLY A 373 -28.66 -6.59 13.34
CA GLY A 373 -29.32 -7.27 12.21
C GLY A 373 -29.11 -8.78 12.23
N GLY A 374 -27.86 -9.22 12.02
CA GLY A 374 -27.43 -10.62 12.07
C GLY A 374 -26.55 -10.94 13.28
N ARG A 375 -25.62 -11.90 13.15
CA ARG A 375 -24.67 -12.20 14.22
C ARG A 375 -23.72 -11.04 14.45
N GLN A 376 -23.25 -10.90 15.68
CA GLN A 376 -22.10 -10.05 15.95
C GLN A 376 -20.84 -10.71 15.37
N VAL A 377 -20.67 -12.02 15.61
CA VAL A 377 -19.52 -12.80 15.16
C VAL A 377 -19.95 -14.14 14.59
N ARG A 378 -19.52 -14.45 13.37
CA ARG A 378 -19.57 -15.78 12.77
C ARG A 378 -18.18 -16.19 12.33
N ILE A 379 -17.64 -17.27 12.91
CA ILE A 379 -16.37 -17.84 12.49
C ILE A 379 -16.53 -19.34 12.30
N VAL A 380 -16.28 -19.81 11.09
CA VAL A 380 -16.41 -21.22 10.75
C VAL A 380 -15.24 -21.72 9.93
N ASN A 381 -15.02 -23.04 9.93
CA ASN A 381 -14.07 -23.74 9.06
C ASN A 381 -12.61 -23.30 9.21
N LYS A 382 -12.28 -22.51 10.23
CA LYS A 382 -10.94 -21.95 10.43
C LYS A 382 -9.94 -23.06 10.75
N SER A 383 -8.86 -23.14 9.98
CA SER A 383 -7.88 -24.23 10.07
C SER A 383 -6.80 -23.98 11.13
N GLY A 384 -6.57 -22.72 11.51
CA GLY A 384 -5.51 -22.33 12.45
C GLY A 384 -5.63 -20.88 12.91
N GLY A 385 -4.65 -20.40 13.67
CA GLY A 385 -4.53 -19.01 14.11
C GLY A 385 -5.38 -18.65 15.34
N THR A 386 -5.10 -17.48 15.91
CA THR A 386 -5.84 -16.94 17.06
C THR A 386 -6.70 -15.76 16.63
N VAL A 387 -7.96 -15.72 17.05
CA VAL A 387 -8.84 -14.56 16.87
C VAL A 387 -9.11 -13.92 18.23
N THR A 388 -8.69 -12.67 18.39
CA THR A 388 -8.78 -11.91 19.64
C THR A 388 -9.71 -10.71 19.48
N PHE A 389 -10.71 -10.64 20.36
CA PHE A 389 -11.60 -9.49 20.51
C PHE A 389 -11.32 -8.80 21.84
N SER A 390 -10.76 -7.59 21.76
CA SER A 390 -10.28 -6.85 22.94
C SER A 390 -11.23 -5.80 23.48
N ASN A 391 -12.36 -5.60 22.80
CA ASN A 391 -13.40 -4.66 23.21
C ASN A 391 -14.78 -5.37 23.23
N THR A 392 -15.82 -4.63 23.60
CA THR A 392 -17.15 -5.20 23.81
C THR A 392 -17.75 -5.74 22.53
N ILE A 393 -18.34 -6.93 22.65
CA ILE A 393 -19.33 -7.45 21.72
C ILE A 393 -20.68 -7.27 22.39
N ASP A 394 -21.51 -6.40 21.81
CA ASP A 394 -22.79 -5.99 22.38
C ASP A 394 -23.90 -5.98 21.32
N GLY A 395 -25.15 -6.01 21.76
CA GLY A 395 -26.32 -5.74 20.93
C GLY A 395 -27.33 -6.88 20.84
N GLU A 396 -28.44 -6.57 20.16
CA GLU A 396 -29.62 -7.43 20.02
C GLU A 396 -29.55 -8.38 18.80
N GLY A 397 -28.35 -8.61 18.27
CA GLY A 397 -28.11 -9.50 17.13
C GLY A 397 -28.32 -10.98 17.45
N THR A 398 -27.89 -11.86 16.55
CA THR A 398 -28.10 -13.33 16.72
C THR A 398 -26.94 -14.06 17.39
N GLY A 399 -25.97 -13.33 17.95
CA GLY A 399 -24.96 -13.84 18.87
C GLY A 399 -23.58 -14.09 18.26
N VAL A 400 -22.79 -14.88 18.98
CA VAL A 400 -21.46 -15.37 18.62
C VAL A 400 -21.58 -16.84 18.21
N TYR A 401 -21.12 -17.16 17.01
CA TYR A 401 -21.15 -18.52 16.46
C TYR A 401 -19.78 -18.95 15.96
N LEU A 402 -19.19 -19.91 16.66
CA LEU A 402 -17.92 -20.55 16.37
C LEU A 402 -18.20 -22.03 16.08
N ASN A 403 -18.01 -22.47 14.84
CA ASN A 403 -18.30 -23.86 14.45
C ASN A 403 -17.25 -24.44 13.52
N ASN A 404 -16.84 -25.69 13.76
CA ASN A 404 -15.92 -26.43 12.90
C ASN A 404 -14.56 -25.71 12.72
N ASN A 405 -13.95 -25.28 13.83
CA ASN A 405 -12.67 -24.55 13.84
C ASN A 405 -11.58 -25.29 14.63
N PRO A 406 -11.27 -26.56 14.32
CA PRO A 406 -10.52 -27.46 15.22
C PRO A 406 -9.10 -26.97 15.56
N GLY A 407 -8.45 -26.21 14.68
CA GLY A 407 -7.10 -25.69 14.87
C GLY A 407 -7.01 -24.25 15.39
N ALA A 408 -8.14 -23.57 15.59
CA ALA A 408 -8.16 -22.14 15.93
C ALA A 408 -8.38 -21.89 17.44
N SER A 409 -7.87 -20.75 17.91
CA SER A 409 -8.11 -20.24 19.27
C SER A 409 -8.92 -18.95 19.24
N PHE A 410 -9.84 -18.79 20.19
CA PHE A 410 -10.73 -17.63 20.29
C PHE A 410 -10.61 -17.00 21.68
N VAL A 411 -10.28 -15.71 21.71
CA VAL A 411 -10.02 -14.97 22.95
C VAL A 411 -10.90 -13.73 23.01
N PHE A 412 -11.73 -13.64 24.05
CA PHE A 412 -12.63 -12.50 24.29
C PHE A 412 -12.25 -11.84 25.62
N THR A 413 -11.59 -10.69 25.56
CA THR A 413 -11.15 -9.95 26.76
C THR A 413 -11.97 -8.69 27.03
N GLY A 414 -12.61 -8.10 26.01
CA GLY A 414 -13.30 -6.81 26.14
C GLY A 414 -14.74 -6.85 26.64
N GLY A 415 -15.40 -8.01 26.62
CA GLY A 415 -16.80 -8.17 27.04
C GLY A 415 -17.65 -8.90 26.01
N VAL A 416 -18.53 -9.81 26.46
CA VAL A 416 -19.53 -10.51 25.63
C VAL A 416 -20.91 -10.30 26.27
N ASN A 417 -21.65 -9.33 25.74
CA ASN A 417 -22.96 -8.90 26.24
C ASN A 417 -24.01 -9.13 25.15
N LEU A 418 -24.77 -10.21 25.23
CA LEU A 418 -25.65 -10.60 24.12
C LEU A 418 -27.10 -10.70 24.60
N ASP A 419 -28.01 -10.05 23.87
CA ASP A 419 -29.46 -10.30 23.94
C ASP A 419 -29.93 -10.84 22.58
N THR A 420 -30.07 -12.15 22.44
CA THR A 420 -30.27 -12.75 21.11
C THR A 420 -31.71 -13.16 20.82
N GLY A 421 -32.64 -12.76 21.70
CA GLY A 421 -34.03 -13.12 21.57
C GLY A 421 -34.22 -14.64 21.42
N GLY A 422 -34.81 -15.09 20.31
CA GLY A 422 -35.08 -16.52 20.09
C GLY A 422 -33.86 -17.36 19.68
N ASN A 423 -32.70 -16.74 19.45
CA ASN A 423 -31.52 -17.40 18.88
C ASN A 423 -30.54 -17.82 19.97
N ALA A 424 -29.68 -18.81 19.66
CA ALA A 424 -28.59 -19.18 20.55
C ALA A 424 -27.57 -18.05 20.65
N ALA A 425 -27.16 -17.67 21.87
CA ALA A 425 -26.33 -16.48 22.06
C ALA A 425 -24.84 -16.74 21.87
N PHE A 426 -24.25 -17.64 22.65
CA PHE A 426 -22.84 -17.99 22.53
C PHE A 426 -22.70 -19.47 22.19
N THR A 427 -22.29 -19.77 20.97
CA THR A 427 -22.10 -21.14 20.48
C THR A 427 -20.65 -21.36 20.05
N ALA A 428 -19.97 -22.30 20.69
CA ALA A 428 -18.64 -22.77 20.32
C ALA A 428 -18.67 -24.30 20.20
N THR A 429 -18.64 -24.79 18.97
CA THR A 429 -18.85 -26.22 18.68
C THR A 429 -17.80 -26.75 17.71
N ASN A 430 -17.29 -27.96 17.95
CA ASN A 430 -16.25 -28.59 17.12
C ASN A 430 -15.10 -27.60 16.81
N SER A 431 -14.67 -26.84 17.80
CA SER A 431 -13.68 -25.77 17.67
C SER A 431 -12.44 -26.09 18.52
N GLY A 432 -11.34 -25.39 18.30
CA GLY A 432 -10.09 -25.61 19.04
C GLY A 432 -10.22 -25.16 20.49
N THR A 433 -9.83 -23.91 20.76
CA THR A 433 -9.86 -23.36 22.14
C THR A 433 -10.70 -22.09 22.22
N VAL A 434 -11.48 -21.93 23.30
CA VAL A 434 -12.20 -20.71 23.62
C VAL A 434 -11.86 -20.20 25.02
N THR A 435 -11.65 -18.89 25.14
CA THR A 435 -11.37 -18.20 26.42
C THR A 435 -12.17 -16.90 26.46
N VAL A 436 -12.90 -16.67 27.56
CA VAL A 436 -13.76 -15.50 27.75
C VAL A 436 -13.51 -14.94 29.15
N THR A 437 -12.88 -13.77 29.24
CA THR A 437 -12.37 -13.20 30.50
C THR A 437 -12.84 -11.78 30.78
N GLY A 438 -13.73 -11.21 29.96
CA GLY A 438 -14.29 -9.88 30.22
C GLY A 438 -14.99 -9.80 31.58
N ALA A 439 -14.84 -8.69 32.31
CA ALA A 439 -15.26 -8.57 33.71
C ALA A 439 -16.79 -8.58 33.95
N SER A 440 -17.61 -8.53 32.90
CA SER A 440 -19.07 -8.43 33.01
C SER A 440 -19.83 -9.05 31.83
N ASN A 441 -19.35 -10.18 31.29
CA ASN A 441 -20.04 -10.86 30.18
C ASN A 441 -21.46 -11.29 30.61
N THR A 442 -22.48 -10.91 29.87
CA THR A 442 -23.88 -11.26 30.17
C THR A 442 -24.58 -11.85 28.97
N ILE A 443 -25.38 -12.89 29.19
CA ILE A 443 -26.22 -13.50 28.17
C ILE A 443 -27.68 -13.41 28.59
N THR A 444 -28.51 -12.91 27.67
CA THR A 444 -29.96 -12.99 27.75
C THR A 444 -30.49 -13.63 26.48
N THR A 445 -31.32 -14.66 26.64
CA THR A 445 -32.08 -15.24 25.52
C THR A 445 -33.52 -15.52 25.95
N ARG A 446 -34.36 -15.77 24.96
CA ARG A 446 -35.69 -16.36 25.10
C ARG A 446 -35.57 -17.87 24.87
N THR A 447 -36.00 -18.35 23.71
CA THR A 447 -36.07 -19.78 23.36
C THR A 447 -34.75 -20.37 22.85
N GLY A 448 -33.71 -19.56 22.65
CA GLY A 448 -32.40 -20.02 22.23
C GLY A 448 -31.53 -20.42 23.42
N THR A 449 -30.65 -21.40 23.25
CA THR A 449 -29.65 -21.75 24.28
C THR A 449 -28.72 -20.57 24.53
N GLY A 450 -28.53 -20.20 25.80
CA GLY A 450 -27.67 -19.08 26.17
C GLY A 450 -26.21 -19.36 25.84
N VAL A 451 -25.66 -20.42 26.42
CA VAL A 451 -24.28 -20.84 26.17
C VAL A 451 -24.23 -22.30 25.74
N ASN A 452 -23.58 -22.58 24.62
CA ASN A 452 -23.28 -23.93 24.14
C ASN A 452 -21.80 -24.05 23.80
N ILE A 453 -21.05 -24.77 24.62
CA ILE A 453 -19.66 -25.14 24.36
C ILE A 453 -19.59 -26.66 24.28
N SER A 454 -19.42 -27.19 23.06
CA SER A 454 -19.36 -28.64 22.83
C SER A 454 -18.21 -29.04 21.91
N ASN A 455 -17.49 -30.12 22.27
CA ASN A 455 -16.30 -30.58 21.55
C ASN A 455 -15.34 -29.41 21.26
N THR A 456 -15.14 -28.56 22.27
CA THR A 456 -14.32 -27.36 22.19
C THR A 456 -13.62 -27.17 23.53
N THR A 457 -12.30 -26.99 23.50
CA THR A 457 -11.51 -26.85 24.73
C THR A 457 -11.74 -25.49 25.34
N ILE A 458 -12.10 -25.44 26.64
CA ILE A 458 -12.00 -24.20 27.41
C ILE A 458 -10.53 -23.98 27.74
N GLY A 459 -10.00 -22.81 27.36
CA GLY A 459 -8.60 -22.46 27.58
C GLY A 459 -8.26 -22.26 29.06
N PRO A 460 -6.96 -22.13 29.39
CA PRO A 460 -6.49 -22.00 30.77
C PRO A 460 -6.97 -20.74 31.48
N GLY A 461 -7.29 -19.67 30.73
CA GLY A 461 -7.94 -18.46 31.28
C GLY A 461 -9.41 -18.66 31.65
N GLY A 462 -10.00 -19.80 31.29
CA GLY A 462 -11.39 -20.15 31.55
C GLY A 462 -12.38 -19.43 30.66
N VAL A 463 -13.65 -19.77 30.88
CA VAL A 463 -14.80 -19.03 30.35
C VAL A 463 -15.59 -18.53 31.54
N THR A 464 -15.68 -17.20 31.68
CA THR A 464 -16.42 -16.55 32.76
C THR A 464 -17.54 -15.71 32.20
N PHE A 465 -18.76 -15.93 32.69
CA PHE A 465 -19.88 -15.01 32.52
C PHE A 465 -20.32 -14.47 33.87
N ARG A 466 -20.77 -13.23 33.92
CA ARG A 466 -21.45 -12.69 35.09
C ARG A 466 -22.82 -13.32 35.25
N SER A 467 -23.60 -13.38 34.17
CA SER A 467 -24.92 -13.97 34.18
C SER A 467 -25.29 -14.64 32.86
N VAL A 468 -26.11 -15.69 32.96
CA VAL A 468 -26.79 -16.33 31.82
C VAL A 468 -28.27 -16.49 32.16
N SER A 469 -29.13 -15.83 31.39
CA SER A 469 -30.58 -15.88 31.56
C SER A 469 -31.26 -16.38 30.29
N THR A 470 -32.14 -17.37 30.42
CA THR A 470 -32.87 -17.97 29.29
C THR A 470 -34.32 -18.27 29.67
N ASN A 471 -35.27 -18.12 28.76
CA ASN A 471 -36.69 -18.39 29.00
C ASN A 471 -37.33 -19.23 27.88
N GLY A 472 -37.46 -20.54 28.11
CA GLY A 472 -38.04 -21.47 27.13
C GLY A 472 -37.03 -22.21 26.24
N ALA A 473 -35.74 -22.09 26.51
CA ALA A 473 -34.69 -22.77 25.74
C ALA A 473 -34.68 -24.29 25.95
N PRO A 474 -34.19 -25.11 24.99
CA PRO A 474 -33.95 -26.53 25.23
C PRO A 474 -33.08 -26.79 26.45
N ASN A 475 -31.97 -26.05 26.54
CA ASN A 475 -31.10 -25.95 27.70
C ASN A 475 -30.64 -24.49 27.79
N GLY A 476 -30.50 -23.94 28.99
CA GLY A 476 -29.92 -22.61 29.18
C GLY A 476 -28.41 -22.62 28.96
N ILE A 477 -27.73 -23.61 29.52
CA ILE A 477 -26.29 -23.84 29.36
C ILE A 477 -26.03 -25.30 28.94
N VAL A 478 -25.18 -25.49 27.93
CA VAL A 478 -24.70 -26.80 27.47
C VAL A 478 -23.17 -26.78 27.46
N LEU A 479 -22.56 -27.67 28.24
CA LEU A 479 -21.12 -27.91 28.24
C LEU A 479 -20.87 -29.39 28.00
N SER A 480 -20.13 -29.72 26.92
CA SER A 480 -19.85 -31.10 26.54
C SER A 480 -18.43 -31.27 26.01
N ASN A 481 -17.64 -32.19 26.57
CA ASN A 481 -16.26 -32.46 26.14
C ASN A 481 -15.41 -31.16 26.10
N THR A 482 -15.34 -30.44 27.23
CA THR A 482 -14.75 -29.09 27.28
C THR A 482 -13.27 -29.03 27.70
N GLY A 483 -12.61 -30.18 27.85
CA GLY A 483 -11.24 -30.26 28.36
C GLY A 483 -11.14 -29.89 29.85
N SER A 484 -9.97 -29.41 30.28
CA SER A 484 -9.65 -29.14 31.70
C SER A 484 -9.88 -27.69 32.15
N GLY A 485 -10.15 -26.77 31.22
CA GLY A 485 -10.41 -25.37 31.56
C GLY A 485 -11.76 -25.19 32.26
N GLY A 486 -11.83 -24.23 33.19
CA GLY A 486 -13.00 -23.99 34.03
C GLY A 486 -14.07 -23.11 33.37
N PHE A 487 -15.34 -23.41 33.66
CA PHE A 487 -16.48 -22.58 33.31
C PHE A 487 -17.09 -21.95 34.57
N THR A 488 -17.21 -20.62 34.60
CA THR A 488 -17.69 -19.89 35.77
C THR A 488 -18.84 -18.95 35.43
N ILE A 489 -19.93 -19.07 36.17
CA ILE A 489 -20.92 -18.00 36.35
C ILE A 489 -20.61 -17.29 37.66
N SER A 490 -20.26 -16.01 37.62
CA SER A 490 -19.82 -15.28 38.82
C SER A 490 -20.97 -14.74 39.67
N GLY A 491 -22.07 -14.29 39.04
CA GLY A 491 -23.06 -13.44 39.69
C GLY A 491 -22.44 -12.16 40.27
N VAL A 492 -23.14 -11.54 41.23
CA VAL A 492 -22.66 -10.34 41.95
C VAL A 492 -22.41 -10.58 43.45
N GLY A 493 -22.31 -11.84 43.89
CA GLY A 493 -21.83 -12.17 45.25
C GLY A 493 -22.86 -12.08 46.39
N SER A 494 -23.95 -11.33 46.23
CA SER A 494 -24.87 -11.00 47.33
C SER A 494 -26.37 -11.14 47.02
N THR A 495 -26.73 -11.47 45.78
CA THR A 495 -28.13 -11.43 45.31
C THR A 495 -28.50 -12.71 44.58
N ASP A 496 -29.52 -13.42 45.07
CA ASP A 496 -30.06 -14.60 44.39
C ASP A 496 -30.56 -14.25 42.98
N GLY A 497 -30.21 -15.08 41.99
CA GLY A 497 -30.51 -14.85 40.58
C GLY A 497 -29.58 -13.84 39.89
N SER A 498 -28.59 -13.26 40.58
CA SER A 498 -27.61 -12.38 39.95
C SER A 498 -26.66 -13.09 38.98
N GLY A 499 -26.50 -14.41 39.12
CA GLY A 499 -25.85 -15.27 38.12
C GLY A 499 -26.74 -15.55 36.90
N GLY A 500 -27.95 -15.00 36.87
CA GLY A 500 -28.93 -15.20 35.82
C GLY A 500 -30.03 -16.20 36.19
N VAL A 501 -31.08 -16.20 35.37
CA VAL A 501 -32.28 -17.02 35.56
C VAL A 501 -32.48 -17.92 34.34
N ILE A 502 -32.34 -19.22 34.54
CA ILE A 502 -32.71 -20.24 33.56
C ILE A 502 -34.11 -20.73 33.91
N GLN A 503 -35.08 -20.50 33.03
CA GLN A 503 -36.46 -20.86 33.29
C GLN A 503 -37.19 -21.46 32.09
N GLN A 504 -38.23 -22.23 32.38
CA GLN A 504 -39.09 -22.86 31.38
C GLN A 504 -38.34 -23.76 30.38
N SER A 505 -37.19 -24.30 30.78
CA SER A 505 -36.41 -25.16 29.90
C SER A 505 -37.19 -26.40 29.49
N THR A 506 -37.08 -26.80 28.22
CA THR A 506 -37.80 -27.98 27.71
C THR A 506 -37.03 -29.28 27.89
N GLY A 507 -35.70 -29.21 28.01
CA GLY A 507 -34.83 -30.24 28.57
C GLY A 507 -34.15 -29.74 29.84
N ALA A 508 -33.01 -30.35 30.21
CA ALA A 508 -32.29 -29.96 31.41
C ALA A 508 -31.88 -28.48 31.40
N GLY A 509 -32.08 -27.74 32.50
CA GLY A 509 -31.73 -26.30 32.55
C GLY A 509 -30.25 -26.06 32.25
N VAL A 510 -29.37 -26.84 32.88
CA VAL A 510 -27.93 -26.91 32.61
C VAL A 510 -27.56 -28.35 32.28
N SER A 511 -26.91 -28.58 31.14
CA SER A 511 -26.44 -29.89 30.70
C SER A 511 -24.91 -29.94 30.72
N LEU A 512 -24.36 -30.83 31.53
CA LEU A 512 -22.92 -31.03 31.73
C LEU A 512 -22.53 -32.46 31.35
N ASN A 513 -21.63 -32.62 30.39
CA ASN A 513 -21.16 -33.93 29.94
C ASN A 513 -19.63 -33.93 29.71
N ASN A 514 -18.88 -34.73 30.49
CA ASN A 514 -17.42 -34.80 30.36
C ASN A 514 -16.76 -33.40 30.46
N VAL A 515 -16.95 -32.78 31.63
CA VAL A 515 -16.50 -31.41 31.93
C VAL A 515 -15.79 -31.35 33.27
N THR A 516 -14.98 -30.32 33.47
CA THR A 516 -14.22 -30.11 34.71
C THR A 516 -14.33 -28.69 35.23
N ASN A 517 -14.26 -28.49 36.56
CA ASN A 517 -14.19 -27.17 37.21
C ASN A 517 -15.33 -26.21 36.82
N VAL A 518 -16.58 -26.65 37.00
CA VAL A 518 -17.77 -25.83 36.71
C VAL A 518 -18.27 -25.14 37.98
N SER A 519 -18.39 -23.81 37.94
CA SER A 519 -18.92 -22.98 39.02
C SER A 519 -20.15 -22.21 38.54
N LEU A 520 -21.30 -22.39 39.22
CA LEU A 520 -22.59 -21.80 38.84
C LEU A 520 -23.15 -20.92 39.98
N ASN A 521 -22.49 -19.79 40.26
CA ASN A 521 -22.81 -18.98 41.43
C ASN A 521 -24.08 -18.13 41.22
N PHE A 522 -24.89 -18.03 42.29
CA PHE A 522 -26.07 -17.16 42.35
C PHE A 522 -27.08 -17.30 41.21
N MET A 523 -27.15 -18.48 40.56
CA MET A 523 -28.12 -18.74 39.50
C MET A 523 -29.46 -19.19 40.08
N LYS A 524 -30.55 -18.86 39.37
CA LYS A 524 -31.88 -19.41 39.61
C LYS A 524 -32.26 -20.32 38.44
N ILE A 525 -32.51 -21.61 38.72
CA ILE A 525 -32.95 -22.58 37.71
C ILE A 525 -34.34 -23.08 38.14
N VAL A 526 -35.38 -22.71 37.40
CA VAL A 526 -36.78 -22.90 37.82
C VAL A 526 -37.69 -23.28 36.67
N ASP A 527 -38.84 -23.86 37.01
CA ASP A 527 -39.95 -24.11 36.08
C ASP A 527 -39.57 -24.92 34.81
N GLY A 528 -38.49 -25.70 34.89
CA GLY A 528 -38.07 -26.62 33.83
C GLY A 528 -38.98 -27.83 33.72
N ARG A 529 -39.08 -28.39 32.51
CA ARG A 529 -39.83 -29.64 32.25
C ARG A 529 -39.03 -30.91 32.56
N ASP A 530 -37.74 -30.74 32.89
CA ASP A 530 -36.75 -31.79 33.13
C ASP A 530 -35.84 -31.36 34.31
N ASP A 531 -34.72 -32.06 34.52
CA ASP A 531 -33.70 -31.73 35.52
C ASP A 531 -33.30 -30.24 35.49
N GLY A 532 -33.14 -29.60 36.66
CA GLY A 532 -32.54 -28.27 36.72
C GLY A 532 -31.10 -28.29 36.21
N ILE A 533 -30.31 -29.25 36.71
CA ILE A 533 -28.94 -29.51 36.29
C ILE A 533 -28.77 -31.01 36.06
N ARG A 534 -28.32 -31.41 34.87
CA ARG A 534 -27.96 -32.79 34.53
C ARG A 534 -26.46 -32.89 34.30
N GLY A 535 -25.79 -33.72 35.10
CA GLY A 535 -24.36 -33.96 35.00
C GLY A 535 -24.01 -35.42 34.70
N VAL A 536 -23.10 -35.63 33.74
CA VAL A 536 -22.50 -36.93 33.44
C VAL A 536 -20.98 -36.74 33.32
N ASN A 537 -20.18 -37.49 34.08
CA ASN A 537 -18.72 -37.36 34.12
C ASN A 537 -18.26 -35.92 34.39
N VAL A 538 -18.71 -35.35 35.52
CA VAL A 538 -18.31 -34.02 36.00
C VAL A 538 -17.26 -34.19 37.09
N THR A 539 -16.12 -33.52 36.96
CA THR A 539 -14.99 -33.62 37.90
C THR A 539 -14.46 -32.26 38.33
N GLY A 540 -13.80 -32.18 39.49
CA GLY A 540 -13.23 -30.93 40.03
C GLY A 540 -14.17 -30.25 41.01
#